data_AF-A0A9E1VXN6-F1
#
_entry.id   AF-A0A9E1VXN6-F1
#
_cell.length_a   1.000
_cell.length_b   1.000
_cell.length_c   1.000
_cell.angle_alpha   90.00
_cell.angle_beta   90.00
_cell.angle_gamma   90.00
#
_symmetry.space_group_name_H-M   'P 1'
#
loop_
_entity.id
_entity.type
_entity.pdbx_description
1 polymer ?
#
loop_
_entity_poly.entity_id
_entity_poly.type
_entity_poly.pdbx_seq_one_letter_code
_entity_poly.pdbx_strand_id
1 'polypeptide(L)'
;APDLFISYSAIILSFMCGTLWAGWQTIGNNRLAKGAVLLSNLLALSAWGALLLMLIASVPKVFCVILLMFGFISLLTAERMLGTAVMDYWRMRLSLTAIVLILHLIMITLVIMEF
;
A
#
# COMPACT_ATOMS: atom_id res chain seq x y z
N ALA A 1 -10.14 15.85 8.34
CA ALA A 1 -10.50 14.48 7.88
C ALA A 1 -9.41 13.79 7.05
N PRO A 2 -8.74 14.45 6.07
CA PRO A 2 -7.77 13.79 5.19
C PRO A 2 -6.55 13.19 5.91
N ASP A 3 -6.08 13.90 6.93
CA ASP A 3 -4.88 13.56 7.70
C ASP A 3 -5.02 12.22 8.46
N LEU A 4 -6.21 11.97 9.02
CA LEU A 4 -6.55 10.71 9.69
C LEU A 4 -6.65 9.56 8.68
N PHE A 5 -7.24 9.81 7.51
CA PHE A 5 -7.36 8.80 6.45
C PHE A 5 -6.00 8.37 5.90
N ILE A 6 -5.11 9.34 5.65
CA ILE A 6 -3.73 9.09 5.20
C ILE A 6 -2.97 8.29 6.25
N SER A 7 -3.06 8.69 7.52
CA SER A 7 -2.40 7.99 8.64
C SER A 7 -2.86 6.54 8.78
N TYR A 8 -4.17 6.32 8.75
CA TYR A 8 -4.76 4.97 8.80
C TYR A 8 -4.31 4.10 7.62
N SER A 9 -4.34 4.67 6.42
CA SER A 9 -3.95 3.97 5.19
C SER A 9 -2.46 3.61 5.20
N ALA A 10 -1.60 4.49 5.70
CA ALA A 10 -0.16 4.25 5.85
C ALA A 10 0.13 3.10 6.83
N ILE A 11 -0.59 3.04 7.96
CA ILE A 11 -0.45 1.96 8.94
C ILE A 11 -0.86 0.61 8.32
N ILE A 12 -2.01 0.55 7.65
CA ILE A 12 -2.47 -0.69 7.01
C ILE A 12 -1.52 -1.14 5.92
N LEU A 13 -1.08 -0.22 5.05
CA LEU A 13 -0.15 -0.56 3.99
C LEU A 13 1.15 -1.15 4.57
N SER A 14 1.69 -0.53 5.63
CA SER A 14 2.88 -1.01 6.33
C SER A 14 2.67 -2.38 6.97
N PHE A 15 1.52 -2.62 7.62
CA PHE A 15 1.18 -3.92 8.19
C PHE A 15 1.09 -4.99 7.11
N MET A 16 0.40 -4.68 6.02
CA MET A 16 0.22 -5.60 4.90
C MET A 16 1.53 -5.92 4.17
N CYS A 17 2.53 -5.03 4.18
CA CYS A 17 3.88 -5.35 3.69
C CYS A 17 4.53 -6.55 4.40
N GLY A 18 4.09 -6.89 5.62
CA GLY A 18 4.52 -8.10 6.33
C GLY A 18 4.13 -9.41 5.65
N THR A 19 3.10 -9.44 4.79
CA THR A 19 2.71 -10.67 4.07
C THR A 19 3.75 -11.10 3.04
N LEU A 20 4.46 -10.14 2.44
CA LEU A 20 5.58 -10.39 1.52
C LEU A 20 6.77 -11.06 2.23
N TRP A 21 7.01 -10.73 3.50
CA TRP A 21 8.01 -11.39 4.33
C TRP A 21 7.62 -12.84 4.64
N ALA A 22 6.35 -13.11 4.92
CA ALA A 22 5.86 -14.48 5.11
C ALA A 22 5.97 -15.30 3.80
N GLY A 23 5.68 -14.68 2.65
CA GLY A 23 5.86 -15.30 1.34
C GLY A 23 7.32 -15.62 0.99
N TRP A 24 8.28 -14.83 1.49
CA TRP A 24 9.71 -15.10 1.30
C TRP A 24 10.15 -16.39 2.01
N GLN A 25 9.63 -16.64 3.22
CA GLN A 25 9.95 -17.85 3.98
C GLN A 25 9.44 -19.13 3.30
N THR A 26 8.34 -19.06 2.55
CA THR A 26 7.72 -20.22 1.91
C THR A 26 8.34 -20.60 0.56
N ILE A 27 8.83 -19.63 -0.22
CA ILE A 27 9.40 -19.88 -1.57
C ILE A 27 10.90 -20.22 -1.52
N GLY A 28 11.60 -19.92 -0.42
CA GLY A 28 13.05 -20.11 -0.31
C GLY A 28 13.85 -19.07 -1.11
N ASN A 29 15.16 -19.30 -1.29
CA ASN A 29 16.15 -18.32 -1.80
C ASN A 29 16.03 -18.05 -3.32
N ASN A 30 14.86 -17.59 -3.78
CA ASN A 30 14.60 -17.17 -5.15
C ASN A 30 14.80 -15.65 -5.31
N ARG A 31 15.26 -15.19 -6.48
CA ARG A 31 15.47 -13.78 -6.82
C ARG A 31 14.18 -12.95 -6.68
N LEU A 32 13.04 -13.55 -7.04
CA LEU A 32 11.72 -12.92 -6.87
C LEU A 32 11.36 -12.71 -5.40
N ALA A 33 11.70 -13.67 -4.53
CA ALA A 33 11.43 -13.60 -3.10
C ALA A 33 12.26 -12.49 -2.43
N LYS A 34 13.54 -12.32 -2.83
CA LYS A 34 14.36 -11.17 -2.40
C LYS A 34 13.79 -9.83 -2.88
N GLY A 35 13.31 -9.78 -4.12
CA GLY A 35 12.65 -8.59 -4.68
C GLY A 35 11.40 -8.18 -3.90
N ALA A 36 10.59 -9.14 -3.47
CA ALA A 36 9.41 -8.90 -2.64
C ALA A 36 9.74 -8.33 -1.25
N VAL A 37 10.81 -8.81 -0.61
CA VAL A 37 11.28 -8.26 0.68
C VAL A 37 11.81 -6.83 0.52
N LEU A 38 12.52 -6.54 -0.58
CA LEU A 38 12.95 -5.17 -0.86
C LEU A 38 11.74 -4.26 -1.09
N LEU A 39 10.77 -4.72 -1.89
CA LEU A 39 9.55 -3.98 -2.20
C LEU A 39 8.71 -3.71 -0.96
N SER A 40 8.58 -4.66 -0.03
CA SER A 40 7.84 -4.46 1.22
C SER A 40 8.45 -3.34 2.08
N ASN A 41 9.78 -3.26 2.15
CA ASN A 41 10.47 -2.17 2.85
C ASN A 41 10.31 -0.83 2.13
N LEU A 42 10.42 -0.81 0.80
CA LEU A 42 10.21 0.39 0.01
C LEU A 42 8.77 0.94 0.17
N LEU A 43 7.78 0.06 0.24
CA LEU A 43 6.39 0.42 0.47
C LEU A 43 6.14 0.92 1.90
N ALA A 44 6.76 0.33 2.92
CA ALA A 44 6.69 0.83 4.29
C ALA A 44 7.36 2.20 4.43
N LEU A 45 8.53 2.38 3.80
CA LEU A 45 9.23 3.67 3.76
C LEU A 45 8.45 4.73 2.98
N SER A 46 7.78 4.36 1.89
CA SER A 46 6.94 5.31 1.14
C SER A 46 5.69 5.69 1.93
N ALA A 47 5.08 4.76 2.68
CA ALA A 47 3.98 5.04 3.58
C ALA A 47 4.39 6.01 4.71
N TRP A 48 5.53 5.78 5.34
CA TRP A 48 6.09 6.71 6.32
C TRP A 48 6.48 8.05 5.69
N GLY A 49 7.05 8.02 4.49
CA GLY A 49 7.40 9.21 3.71
C GLY A 49 6.18 10.06 3.40
N ALA A 50 5.02 9.47 3.12
CA ALA A 50 3.76 10.21 2.93
C ALA A 50 3.35 10.97 4.20
N LEU A 51 3.54 10.38 5.39
CA LEU A 51 3.28 11.05 6.67
C LEU A 51 4.27 12.20 6.93
N LEU A 52 5.55 11.99 6.61
CA LEU A 52 6.56 13.04 6.71
C LEU A 52 6.29 14.20 5.75
N LEU A 53 5.93 13.91 4.50
CA LEU A 53 5.56 14.92 3.52
C LEU A 53 4.36 15.72 3.99
N MET A 54 3.39 15.08 4.64
CA MET A 54 2.25 15.77 5.23
C MET A 54 2.64 16.68 6.40
N LEU A 55 3.69 16.35 7.16
CA LEU A 55 4.13 17.08 8.35
C LEU A 55 5.11 18.23 8.03
N ILE A 56 6.08 17.98 7.15
CA ILE A 56 7.24 18.86 6.94
C ILE A 56 7.07 19.69 5.67
N ALA A 57 6.41 19.14 4.65
CA ALA A 57 6.34 19.76 3.35
C ALA A 57 4.92 20.32 3.12
N SER A 58 4.83 21.49 2.49
CA SER A 58 3.54 22.06 2.07
C SER A 58 2.98 21.35 0.83
N VAL A 59 3.16 20.02 0.76
CA VAL A 59 2.79 19.19 -0.39
C VAL A 59 1.27 18.98 -0.40
N PRO A 60 0.62 19.05 -1.57
CA PRO A 60 -0.81 18.78 -1.66
C PRO A 60 -1.15 17.39 -1.10
N LYS A 61 -2.13 17.31 -0.21
CA LYS A 61 -2.57 16.05 0.41
C LYS A 61 -2.99 15.00 -0.62
N VAL A 62 -3.49 15.45 -1.78
CA VAL A 62 -3.80 14.62 -2.95
C VAL A 62 -2.60 13.75 -3.36
N PHE A 63 -1.38 14.29 -3.33
CA PHE A 63 -0.17 13.53 -3.66
C PHE A 63 0.07 12.37 -2.68
N CYS A 64 -0.12 12.61 -1.38
CA CYS A 64 0.03 11.58 -0.36
C CYS A 64 -1.00 10.45 -0.54
N VAL A 65 -2.25 10.79 -0.86
CA VAL A 65 -3.31 9.80 -1.12
C VAL A 65 -2.99 8.99 -2.37
N ILE A 66 -2.54 9.62 -3.46
CA ILE A 66 -2.15 8.93 -4.69
C ILE A 66 -0.97 7.98 -4.44
N LEU A 67 0.05 8.43 -3.71
CA LEU A 67 1.22 7.61 -3.37
C LEU A 67 0.82 6.35 -2.60
N LEU A 68 -0.05 6.49 -1.59
CA LEU A 68 -0.57 5.35 -0.81
C LEU A 68 -1.41 4.40 -1.68
N MET A 69 -2.25 4.96 -2.57
CA MET A 69 -3.06 4.19 -3.52
C MET A 69 -2.17 3.30 -4.42
N PHE A 70 -1.09 3.86 -4.97
CA PHE A 70 -0.11 3.09 -5.74
C PHE A 70 0.59 2.03 -4.89
N GLY A 71 0.85 2.31 -3.61
CA GLY A 71 1.41 1.34 -2.69
C GLY A 71 0.54 0.08 -2.53
N PHE A 72 -0.78 0.26 -2.38
CA PHE A 72 -1.71 -0.88 -2.31
C PHE A 72 -1.75 -1.71 -3.59
N ILE A 73 -1.71 -1.06 -4.76
CA ILE A 73 -1.68 -1.76 -6.05
C ILE A 73 -0.38 -2.55 -6.18
N SER A 74 0.76 -1.92 -5.91
CA SER A 74 2.08 -2.54 -6.00
C SER A 74 2.20 -3.76 -5.10
N LEU A 75 1.70 -3.66 -3.86
CA LEU A 75 1.64 -4.76 -2.91
C LEU A 75 0.83 -5.95 -3.47
N LEU A 76 -0.37 -5.67 -4.00
CA LEU A 76 -1.25 -6.70 -4.57
C LEU A 76 -0.59 -7.38 -5.79
N THR A 77 0.05 -6.60 -6.67
CA THR A 77 0.81 -7.15 -7.80
C THR A 77 1.97 -8.03 -7.33
N ALA A 78 2.72 -7.59 -6.31
CA ALA A 78 3.84 -8.35 -5.77
C ALA A 78 3.39 -9.68 -5.14
N GLU A 79 2.28 -9.69 -4.39
CA GLU A 79 1.68 -10.91 -3.86
C GLU A 79 1.27 -11.88 -4.99
N ARG A 80 0.70 -11.36 -6.08
CA ARG A 80 0.34 -12.19 -7.24
C ARG A 80 1.56 -12.82 -7.91
N MET A 81 2.63 -12.04 -8.07
CA MET A 81 3.86 -12.50 -8.72
C MET A 81 4.59 -13.55 -7.89
N LEU A 82 4.50 -13.48 -6.57
CA LEU A 82 5.04 -14.52 -5.69
C LEU A 82 4.25 -15.83 -5.79
N GLY A 83 2.96 -15.78 -6.15
CA GLY A 83 2.14 -16.99 -6.28
C GLY A 83 1.96 -17.77 -4.98
N THR A 84 2.29 -17.16 -3.83
CA THR A 84 2.22 -17.78 -2.50
C THR A 84 0.81 -17.83 -1.92
N ALA A 85 -0.09 -17.03 -2.47
CA ALA A 85 -1.46 -16.91 -2.01
C ALA A 85 -2.36 -18.00 -2.59
N VAL A 86 -3.07 -18.73 -1.71
CA VAL A 86 -4.20 -19.57 -2.09
C VAL A 86 -5.25 -18.72 -2.82
N MET A 87 -5.93 -19.29 -3.83
CA MET A 87 -6.86 -18.55 -4.69
C MET A 87 -7.95 -17.78 -3.91
N ASP A 88 -8.46 -18.36 -2.83
CA ASP A 88 -9.49 -17.72 -1.99
C ASP A 88 -8.94 -16.51 -1.22
N TYR A 89 -7.74 -16.65 -0.65
CA TYR A 89 -7.04 -15.52 -0.02
C TYR A 89 -6.77 -14.41 -1.03
N TRP A 90 -6.33 -14.78 -2.25
CA TRP A 90 -6.10 -13.82 -3.32
C TRP A 90 -7.38 -13.06 -3.71
N ARG A 91 -8.52 -13.74 -3.83
CA ARG A 91 -9.82 -13.09 -4.13
C ARG A 91 -10.24 -12.12 -3.03
N MET A 92 -10.04 -12.50 -1.76
CA MET A 92 -10.28 -11.61 -0.62
C MET A 92 -9.41 -10.36 -0.71
N ARG A 93 -8.10 -10.52 -0.97
CA ARG A 93 -7.15 -9.41 -1.11
C ARG A 93 -7.51 -8.47 -2.26
N LEU A 94 -7.94 -9.01 -3.39
CA LEU A 94 -8.40 -8.24 -4.54
C LEU A 94 -9.64 -7.40 -4.20
N SER A 95 -10.64 -8.01 -3.55
CA SER A 95 -11.87 -7.32 -3.15
C SER A 95 -11.60 -6.20 -2.14
N LEU A 96 -10.80 -6.46 -1.10
CA LEU A 96 -10.41 -5.45 -0.12
C LEU A 96 -9.60 -4.31 -0.76
N THR A 97 -8.65 -4.64 -1.63
CA THR A 97 -7.86 -3.61 -2.32
C THR A 97 -8.75 -2.77 -3.22
N ALA A 98 -9.73 -3.35 -3.93
CA ALA A 98 -10.68 -2.60 -4.74
C ALA A 98 -11.52 -1.62 -3.89
N ILE A 99 -12.00 -2.04 -2.71
CA ILE A 99 -12.70 -1.16 -1.77
C ILE A 99 -11.79 -0.01 -1.33
N VAL A 100 -10.55 -0.32 -0.95
CA VAL A 100 -9.56 0.68 -0.53
C VAL A 100 -9.28 1.67 -1.66
N LEU A 101 -9.15 1.22 -2.91
CA LEU A 101 -8.96 2.09 -4.07
C LEU A 101 -10.15 3.04 -4.28
N ILE A 102 -11.38 2.53 -4.18
CA ILE A 102 -12.59 3.36 -4.27
C ILE A 102 -12.58 4.43 -3.17
N LEU A 103 -12.23 4.06 -1.94
CA LEU A 103 -12.12 5.02 -0.84
C LEU A 103 -11.03 6.07 -1.09
N HIS A 104 -9.88 5.69 -1.66
CA HIS A 104 -8.83 6.64 -2.03
C HIS A 104 -9.31 7.61 -3.13
N LEU A 105 -10.05 7.13 -4.13
CA LEU A 105 -10.63 7.98 -5.17
C LEU A 105 -11.63 8.99 -4.59
N ILE A 106 -12.53 8.55 -3.70
CA ILE A 106 -13.47 9.43 -3.00
C ILE A 106 -12.70 10.48 -2.19
N MET A 107 -11.65 10.08 -1.48
CA MET A 107 -10.83 11.02 -0.71
C MET A 107 -10.10 12.02 -1.60
N ILE A 108 -9.60 11.61 -2.77
CA ILE A 108 -9.01 12.53 -3.75
C ILE A 108 -10.06 13.57 -4.18
N THR A 109 -11.28 13.14 -4.53
CA THR A 109 -12.33 14.09 -4.91
C THR A 109 -12.73 15.04 -3.79
N LEU A 110 -12.80 14.56 -2.55
CA LEU A 110 -13.13 15.39 -1.38
C LEU A 110 -12.04 16.42 -1.11
N VAL A 111 -10.77 16.00 -1.13
CA VAL A 111 -9.64 16.91 -0.94
C VAL A 111 -9.62 17.96 -2.04
N ILE A 112 -9.88 17.61 -3.30
CA ILE A 112 -9.90 18.58 -4.41
C ILE A 112 -11.07 19.57 -4.27
N MET A 113 -12.24 19.13 -3.82
CA MET A 113 -13.42 20.02 -3.66
C MET A 113 -13.36 20.91 -2.43
N GLU A 114 -12.55 20.58 -1.41
CA GLU A 114 -12.30 21.43 -0.25
C GLU A 114 -11.29 22.57 -0.53
N PHE A 115 -10.59 22.53 -1.67
CA PHE A 115 -9.72 23.61 -2.16
C PHE A 115 -10.48 24.58 -3.07
#